data_AF-A0A940RQF0-F1
#
_entry.id   AF-A0A940RQF0-F1
#
_cell.length_a   1.000
_cell.length_b   1.000
_cell.length_c   1.000
_cell.angle_alpha   90.00
_cell.angle_beta   90.00
_cell.angle_gamma   90.00
#
_symmetry.space_group_name_H-M   'P 1'
#
loop_
_entity.id
_entity.type
_entity.pdbx_description
1 polymer ?
#
loop_
_entity_poly.entity_id
_entity_poly.type
_entity_poly.pdbx_seq_one_letter_code
_entity_poly.pdbx_strand_id
1 'polypeptide(L)' 'MLFDFEITFSNGGDLRGRDFRLDIPGASIDEAALARHVIDDMRLLMVDTVWIDNIRIVEEAHKRVAPLAGAGA' A
#
# COMPACT_ATOMS: atom_id res chain seq x y z
N MET A 1 8.09 -0.49 2.48
CA MET A 1 8.32 -0.40 1.02
C MET A 1 8.00 0.98 0.50
N LEU A 2 8.73 1.44 -0.52
CA LEU A 2 8.54 2.70 -1.23
C LEU A 2 8.33 2.41 -2.73
N PHE A 3 7.29 2.96 -3.36
CA PHE A 3 6.99 2.70 -4.78
C PHE A 3 6.04 3.76 -5.34
N ASP A 4 5.92 3.84 -6.66
CA ASP A 4 4.88 4.63 -7.31
C ASP A 4 3.81 3.70 -7.87
N PHE A 5 2.60 4.22 -8.04
CA PHE A 5 1.52 3.47 -8.65
C PHE A 5 0.57 4.35 -9.45
N GLU A 6 -0.07 3.74 -10.44
CA GLU A 6 -1.20 4.29 -11.18
C GLU A 6 -2.34 3.28 -11.22
N ILE A 7 -3.54 3.73 -10.85
CA ILE A 7 -4.75 2.93 -10.84
C ILE A 7 -5.76 3.59 -11.77
N THR A 8 -6.33 2.83 -12.69
CA THR A 8 -7.50 3.24 -13.48
C THR A 8 -8.73 2.56 -12.94
N PHE A 9 -9.88 3.24 -13.03
CA PHE A 9 -11.14 2.69 -12.58
C PHE A 9 -12.10 2.45 -13.75
N SER A 10 -12.85 1.36 -13.69
CA SER A 10 -13.81 0.98 -14.74
C SER A 10 -15.02 1.92 -14.80
N ASN A 11 -15.24 2.74 -13.77
CA ASN A 11 -16.22 3.84 -13.75
C ASN A 11 -15.63 5.19 -14.19
N GLY A 12 -14.39 5.22 -14.65
CA GLY A 12 -13.68 6.41 -15.07
C GLY A 12 -12.90 7.10 -13.95
N GLY A 13 -11.85 7.81 -14.35
CA GLY A 13 -10.90 8.44 -13.44
C GLY A 13 -9.66 7.59 -13.18
N ASP A 14 -8.69 8.20 -12.51
CA ASP A 14 -7.44 7.56 -12.10
C ASP A 14 -7.03 7.98 -10.68
N LEU A 15 -6.14 7.20 -10.07
CA LEU A 15 -5.45 7.53 -8.83
C LEU A 15 -3.95 7.26 -9.03
N ARG A 16 -3.13 8.28 -8.77
CA ARG A 16 -1.66 8.18 -8.85
C ARG A 16 -1.02 8.44 -7.50
N GLY A 17 -0.08 7.59 -7.11
CA GLY A 17 0.77 7.76 -5.94
C GLY A 17 2.24 7.85 -6.35
N ARG A 18 3.01 8.74 -5.72
CA ARG A 18 4.47 8.84 -5.90
C ARG A 18 5.19 8.79 -4.57
N ASP A 19 6.34 8.12 -4.55
CA ASP A 19 7.13 7.81 -3.36
C ASP A 19 6.23 7.31 -2.22
N PHE A 20 5.26 6.45 -2.56
CA PHE A 20 4.25 5.95 -1.63
C PHE A 20 4.87 4.91 -0.70
N ARG A 21 4.66 5.09 0.61
CA ARG A 21 5.21 4.20 1.64
C ARG A 21 4.12 3.27 2.18
N LEU A 22 4.37 1.96 2.08
CA LEU A 22 3.53 0.94 2.68
C LEU A 22 4.37 0.00 3.54
N ASP A 23 3.91 -0.26 4.77
CA ASP A 23 4.53 -1.21 5.69
C ASP A 23 4.09 -2.63 5.29
N ILE A 24 5.05 -3.45 4.86
CA ILE A 24 4.80 -4.81 4.35
C ILE A 24 5.72 -5.78 5.07
N PRO A 25 5.17 -6.85 5.68
CA PRO A 25 5.98 -7.86 6.34
C PRO A 25 6.70 -8.73 5.30
N GLY A 26 8.02 -8.79 5.38
CA GLY A 26 8.86 -9.68 4.56
C GLY A 26 9.90 -8.95 3.71
N ALA A 27 10.93 -9.69 3.27
CA ALA A 27 12.05 -9.14 2.49
C ALA A 27 11.80 -9.10 0.98
N SER A 28 10.68 -9.66 0.51
CA SER A 28 10.32 -9.69 -0.91
C SER A 28 8.80 -9.77 -1.05
N ILE A 29 8.25 -9.01 -1.98
CA ILE A 29 6.85 -9.06 -2.42
C ILE A 29 6.82 -8.75 -3.91
N ASP A 30 5.93 -9.42 -4.64
CA ASP A 30 5.72 -9.14 -6.06
C ASP A 30 4.74 -7.97 -6.28
N GLU A 31 4.72 -7.44 -7.51
CA GLU A 31 3.88 -6.31 -7.89
C GLU A 31 2.38 -6.61 -7.73
N ALA A 32 1.94 -7.84 -7.99
CA ALA A 32 0.53 -8.21 -7.90
C ALA A 32 0.04 -8.19 -6.44
N ALA A 33 0.85 -8.69 -5.52
CA ALA A 33 0.57 -8.65 -4.09
C ALA A 33 0.64 -7.21 -3.55
N LEU A 34 1.59 -6.40 -4.03
CA LEU A 34 1.67 -4.99 -3.67
C LEU A 34 0.43 -4.20 -4.13
N ALA A 35 -0.03 -4.44 -5.37
CA ALA A 35 -1.25 -3.87 -5.89
C ALA A 35 -2.46 -4.27 -5.04
N ARG A 36 -2.53 -5.54 -4.64
CA ARG A 36 -3.60 -6.04 -3.78
C ARG A 36 -3.63 -5.31 -2.43
N HIS A 37 -2.49 -5.10 -1.80
CA HIS A 37 -2.41 -4.35 -0.55
C HIS A 37 -2.91 -2.91 -0.70
N VAL A 38 -2.53 -2.20 -1.77
CA VAL A 38 -3.01 -0.84 -2.02
C VAL A 38 -4.54 -0.82 -2.15
N ILE A 39 -5.12 -1.74 -2.94
CA ILE A 39 -6.56 -1.82 -3.15
C ILE A 39 -7.29 -2.13 -1.84
N ASP A 40 -6.83 -3.14 -1.10
CA ASP A 40 -7.51 -3.63 0.11
C ASP A 40 -7.40 -2.62 1.26
N ASP A 41 -6.22 -2.03 1.50
CA ASP A 41 -6.01 -1.08 2.61
C ASP A 41 -6.73 0.25 2.37
N MET A 42 -6.73 0.73 1.12
CA MET A 42 -7.44 1.96 0.74
C MET A 42 -8.92 1.74 0.44
N ARG A 43 -9.39 0.47 0.44
CA ARG A 43 -10.77 0.06 0.15
C ARG A 43 -11.29 0.59 -1.18
N LEU A 44 -10.46 0.49 -2.21
CA LEU A 44 -10.80 0.97 -3.55
C LEU A 44 -11.81 0.02 -4.23
N LEU A 45 -12.76 0.59 -4.96
CA LEU A 45 -13.79 -0.15 -5.70
C LEU A 45 -13.62 0.09 -7.20
N MET A 46 -14.09 -0.86 -8.02
CA MET A 46 -14.10 -0.75 -9.49
C MET A 46 -12.73 -0.50 -10.12
N VAL A 47 -11.67 -1.03 -9.49
CA VAL A 47 -10.32 -1.00 -10.06
C VAL A 47 -10.29 -1.82 -11.34
N ASP A 48 -9.81 -1.22 -12.41
CA ASP A 48 -9.66 -1.84 -13.73
C ASP A 48 -8.23 -2.31 -13.94
N THR A 49 -7.26 -1.39 -13.89
CA THR A 49 -5.84 -1.71 -14.02
C THR A 49 -5.02 -1.08 -12.91
N VAL A 50 -3.97 -1.78 -12.47
CA VAL A 50 -2.96 -1.26 -11.54
C VAL A 50 -1.57 -1.43 -12.15
N TRP A 51 -0.81 -0.35 -12.13
CA TRP A 51 0.58 -0.31 -12.55
C TRP A 51 1.43 0.10 -11.35
N ILE A 52 2.53 -0.60 -11.14
CA ILE A 52 3.47 -0.31 -10.06
C ILE A 52 4.85 -0.17 -10.67
N ASP A 53 5.59 0.83 -10.24
CA ASP A 53 6.98 1.02 -10.63
C ASP A 53 7.82 1.59 -9.48
N ASN A 54 9.11 1.82 -9.75
CA ASN A 54 10.05 2.48 -8.85
C ASN A 54 10.13 1.86 -7.44
N ILE A 55 9.90 0.55 -7.34
CA ILE A 55 9.88 -0.20 -6.08
C ILE A 55 11.26 -0.21 -5.44
N ARG A 56 11.30 0.22 -4.17
CA ARG A 56 12.49 0.26 -3.32
C ARG A 56 12.15 -0.27 -1.93
N ILE A 57 12.98 -1.18 -1.44
CA ILE A 57 12.93 -1.62 -0.04
C ILE A 57 13.66 -0.56 0.78
N VAL A 58 12.98 -0.01 1.77
CA VAL A 58 13.54 0.98 2.69
C VAL A 58 13.37 0.43 4.10
N GLU A 59 14.49 0.23 4.80
CA GLU A 59 14.49 -0.18 6.20
C GLU A 59 14.31 1.07 7.08
N GLU A 60 13.14 1.20 7.71
CA GLU A 60 12.87 2.24 8.70
C GLU A 60 12.45 1.59 10.02
N ALA A 61 12.88 2.17 11.15
CA ALA A 61 12.39 1.78 12.46
C ALA A 61 10.91 2.15 12.58
N HIS A 62 10.02 1.17 12.34
CA HIS A 62 8.58 1.36 12.39
C HIS A 62 8.16 1.95 13.75
N LYS A 63 7.58 3.16 13.74
CA LYS A 63 6.93 3.77 14.90
C LYS A 63 5.55 3.15 15.12
N ARG A 64 5.45 1.82 15.25
CA ARG A 64 4.23 1.21 15.81
C ARG A 64 4.27 1.44 17.31
N VAL A 65 3.66 2.53 17.76
CA VAL A 65 3.25 2.64 19.16
C VAL A 65 2.20 1.55 19.34
N ALA A 66 2.49 0.56 20.19
CA ALA A 66 1.52 -0.49 20.51
C ALA A 66 0.19 0.19 20.89
N PRO A 67 -0.97 -0.35 20.46
CA PRO A 67 -2.25 0.15 20.97
C PRO A 67 -2.16 0.13 22.49
N LEU A 68 -2.40 1.28 23.14
CA LEU A 68 -2.57 1.32 24.59
C LEU A 68 -3.62 0.26 24.92
N ALA A 69 -3.18 -0.83 25.55
CA ALA A 69 -4.08 -1.86 26.05
C ALA A 69 -5.14 -1.15 26.89
N GLY A 70 -6.39 -1.24 26.45
CA GLY A 70 -7.50 -0.61 27.15
C GLY A 70 -7.42 -0.99 28.62
N ALA A 71 -7.30 0.02 29.48
CA ALA A 71 -7.48 -0.14 30.91
C ALA A 71 -8.94 -0.55 31.12
N GLY A 72 -9.19 -1.86 31.06
CA GLY A 72 -10.39 -2.45 31.62
C GLY A 72 -10.26 -2.42 33.13
N ALA A 73 -11.08 -1.58 33.75
CA ALA A 73 -11.49 -1.66 35.14
C ALA A 73 -12.99 -1.39 35.19
#